data_AF-A0A965AIB0-F1
#
_entry.id   AF-A0A965AIB0-F1
#
_cell.length_a   1.000
_cell.length_b   1.000
_cell.length_c   1.000
_cell.angle_alpha   90.00
_cell.angle_beta   90.00
_cell.angle_gamma   90.00
#
_symmetry.space_group_name_H-M   'P 1'
#
loop_
_entity.id
_entity.type
_entity.pdbx_description
1 polymer ?
#
loop_
_entity_poly.entity_id
_entity_poly.type
_entity_poly.pdbx_seq_one_letter_code
_entity_poly.pdbx_strand_id
1 'polypeptide(L)' 'KFLRVHQSHLINLAYLQQFNKREGGSIKMKDGSEVPVSSRKRETILTELSKLS' A
#
# COMPACT_ATOMS: atom_id res chain seq x y z
N LYS A 1 -5.20 10.94 2.55
CA LYS A 1 -4.58 10.35 3.77
C LYS A 1 -3.27 9.70 3.35
N PHE A 2 -2.14 10.08 3.97
CA PHE A 2 -0.85 9.45 3.69
C PHE A 2 -0.62 8.24 4.61
N LEU A 3 -0.06 7.16 4.08
CA LEU A 3 0.24 5.94 4.83
C LEU A 3 1.66 5.48 4.55
N ARG A 4 2.37 5.08 5.60
CA ARG A 4 3.77 4.66 5.52
C ARG A 4 3.89 3.15 5.33
N VAL A 5 4.07 2.73 4.08
CA VAL A 5 4.01 1.32 3.66
C VAL A 5 5.36 0.61 3.66
N HIS A 6 6.45 1.37 3.58
CA HIS A 6 7.82 0.88 3.77
C HIS A 6 8.55 1.72 4.83
N GLN A 7 9.78 1.37 5.20
CA GLN A 7 10.59 2.26 6.05
C GLN A 7 10.88 3.59 5.36
N SER A 8 11.17 3.57 4.06
CA SER A 8 11.54 4.76 3.27
C SER A 8 10.40 5.32 2.42
N HIS A 9 9.26 4.61 2.32
CA HIS A 9 8.18 4.99 1.40
C HIS A 9 6.89 5.34 2.14
N LEU A 10 6.35 6.51 1.77
CA LEU A 10 5.04 7.03 2.14
C LEU A 10 4.20 7.10 0.87
N ILE A 11 2.96 6.63 0.90
CA ILE A 11 2.05 6.69 -0.24
C ILE A 11 0.77 7.45 0.13
N ASN A 12 0.08 7.97 -0.88
CA ASN A 12 -1.25 8.53 -0.69
C ASN A 12 -2.32 7.47 -1.00
N LEU A 13 -3.12 7.10 0.00
CA LEU A 13 -4.16 6.09 -0.14
C LEU A 13 -5.24 6.47 -1.17
N ALA A 14 -5.46 7.77 -1.40
CA ALA A 14 -6.42 8.24 -2.41
C ALA A 14 -5.99 7.93 -3.86
N TYR A 15 -4.70 7.66 -4.07
CA TYR A 15 -4.10 7.34 -5.37
C TYR A 15 -3.68 5.87 -5.46
N LEU A 16 -4.07 5.05 -4.49
CA LEU A 16 -3.86 3.62 -4.55
C LEU A 16 -4.76 3.05 -5.65
N GLN A 17 -4.17 2.32 -6.58
CA GLN A 17 -4.89 1.67 -7.67
C GLN A 17 -5.15 0.21 -7.33
N GLN A 18 -4.11 -0.51 -6.91
CA GLN A 18 -4.22 -1.93 -6.59
C GLN A 18 -3.17 -2.35 -5.57
N PHE A 19 -3.52 -3.30 -4.70
CA PHE A 19 -2.58 -3.97 -3.82
C PHE A 19 -2.24 -5.34 -4.38
N ASN A 20 -0.98 -5.58 -4.73
CA ASN A 20 -0.51 -6.86 -5.25
C ASN A 20 -0.11 -7.78 -4.10
N LYS A 21 -0.74 -8.96 -4.04
CA LYS A 21 -0.48 -9.97 -3.02
C LYS A 21 0.77 -10.84 -3.29
N ARG A 22 1.32 -10.86 -4.51
CA ARG A 22 2.47 -11.72 -4.89
C ARG A 22 3.81 -11.24 -4.32
N GLU A 23 4.76 -12.18 -4.15
CA GLU A 23 6.18 -12.00 -3.79
C GLU A 23 6.48 -10.87 -2.78
N GLY A 24 6.04 -11.01 -1.53
CA GLY A 24 6.41 -10.05 -0.47
C GLY A 24 5.57 -8.77 -0.44
N GLY A 25 4.99 -8.37 -1.57
CA GLY A 25 3.90 -7.41 -1.67
C GLY A 25 4.23 -6.02 -2.10
N SER A 26 3.47 -5.55 -3.08
CA SER A 26 3.61 -4.21 -3.64
C SER A 26 2.27 -3.51 -3.72
N ILE A 27 2.32 -2.19 -3.67
CA ILE A 27 1.19 -1.32 -3.98
C ILE A 27 1.44 -0.70 -5.32
N LYS A 28 0.46 -0.85 -6.21
CA LYS A 28 0.42 -0.15 -7.49
C LYS A 28 -0.39 1.13 -7.33
N MET A 29 0.25 2.23 -7.65
CA MET A 29 -0.31 3.57 -7.61
C MET A 29 -0.88 3.94 -8.98
N LYS A 30 -1.81 4.91 -9.03
CA LYS A 30 -2.48 5.33 -10.28
C LYS A 30 -1.54 5.90 -11.35
N ASP A 31 -0.38 6.39 -10.95
CA ASP A 31 0.69 6.87 -11.83
C ASP A 31 1.52 5.72 -12.45
N GLY A 32 1.23 4.47 -12.09
CA GLY A 32 1.97 3.29 -12.53
C GLY A 32 3.13 2.91 -11.61
N SER A 33 3.43 3.71 -10.57
CA SER A 33 4.50 3.42 -9.61
C SER A 33 4.17 2.19 -8.77
N GLU A 34 5.15 1.31 -8.58
CA GLU A 34 5.06 0.18 -7.65
C GLU A 34 5.92 0.40 -6.40
N VAL A 35 5.27 0.38 -5.24
CA VAL A 35 5.91 0.58 -3.95
C VAL A 35 5.90 -0.73 -3.17
N PRO A 36 7.07 -1.30 -2.84
CA PRO A 36 7.14 -2.51 -2.03
C PRO A 36 6.69 -2.24 -0.60
N VAL A 37 5.95 -3.19 -0.04
CA VAL A 37 5.37 -3.14 1.28
C VAL A 37 6.01 -4.21 2.15
N SER A 38 6.45 -3.85 3.34
CA SER A 38 6.95 -4.85 4.28
C SER A 38 5.83 -5.79 4.73
N SER A 39 6.07 -7.10 4.78
CA SER A 39 5.07 -8.13 5.11
C SER A 39 4.27 -7.82 6.37
N ARG A 40 4.93 -7.32 7.42
CA ARG A 40 4.30 -6.93 8.70
C ARG A 40 3.31 -5.76 8.57
N LYS A 41 3.51 -4.84 7.63
CA LYS A 41 2.66 -3.65 7.43
C LYS A 41 1.51 -3.90 6.46
N ARG A 42 1.53 -5.01 5.71
CA ARG A 42 0.46 -5.37 4.76
C ARG A 42 -0.89 -5.45 5.45
N GLU A 43 -0.93 -6.11 6.61
CA GLU A 43 -2.15 -6.33 7.36
C GLU A 43 -2.76 -5.01 7.85
N THR A 44 -1.90 -4.09 8.32
CA THR A 44 -2.31 -2.72 8.68
C THR A 44 -2.89 -1.98 7.48
N ILE A 45 -2.25 -2.05 6.32
CA ILE A 45 -2.73 -1.36 5.11
C ILE A 45 -4.07 -1.94 4.65
N LEU A 46 -4.21 -3.27 4.64
CA LEU A 46 -5.47 -3.92 4.28
C LEU A 46 -6.61 -3.52 5.21
N THR A 47 -6.31 -3.44 6.52
CA THR A 47 -7.27 -3.02 7.54
C THR A 47 -7.67 -1.55 7.38
N GLU A 48 -6.72 -0.68 7.04
CA GLU A 48 -7.01 0.73 6.76
C GLU A 48 -7.77 0.92 5.44
N LEU A 49 -7.55 0.04 4.45
CA LEU A 49 -8.32 0.02 3.21
C LEU A 49 -9.77 -0.42 3.45
N SER A 50 -9.99 -1.45 4.26
CA SER A 50 -11.34 -1.95 4.56
C SER A 50 -12.16 -0.96 5.38
N LYS A 51 -11.52 -0.19 6.27
CA LYS A 51 -12.15 0.89 7.04
C LYS A 51 -12.55 2.11 6.19
N LEU A 52 -12.07 2.22 4.95
CA LEU A 52 -12.42 3.32 4.05
C LEU A 52 -13.73 3.03 3.27
N SER A 53 -14.31 1.83 3.44
CA SER A 53 -15.63 1.45 2.90
C SER A 53 -16.78 1.97 3.75
#